data_AF-A0AAN9VN70-F1
#
_entry.id   AF-A0AAN9VN70-F1
#
_cell.length_a   1.000
_cell.length_b   1.000
_cell.length_c   1.000
_cell.angle_alpha   90.00
_cell.angle_beta   90.00
_cell.angle_gamma   90.00
#
_symmetry.space_group_name_H-M   'P 1'
#
loop_
_entity.id
_entity.type
_entity.pdbx_description
1 polymer ?
#
loop_
_entity_poly.entity_id
_entity_poly.type
_entity_poly.pdbx_seq_one_letter_code
_entity_poly.pdbx_strand_id
1 'polypeptide(L)'
;MDLCGAQGSRFGGALDESAKMFSKAFDAKQEPQEFVSSMRKEGKLIMGVGHRIKSINNPDLRVTAVKEFVQKHFPQFPLLKFALEVEKITTAKRPNLILNVDGVIATSFVDLLRHSGCFDK
;
A
#
# COMPACT_ATOMS: atom_id res chain seq x y z
N MET A 1 5.82 22.23 21.34
CA MET A 1 5.01 21.03 21.01
C MET A 1 5.91 20.15 20.16
N ASP A 2 6.63 19.23 20.82
CA ASP A 2 7.68 18.46 20.17
C ASP A 2 7.08 17.40 19.23
N LEU A 3 7.39 17.50 17.94
CA LEU A 3 7.09 16.54 16.87
C LEU A 3 7.74 15.14 17.08
N CYS A 4 8.43 14.94 18.20
CA CYS A 4 9.31 13.79 18.47
C CYS A 4 8.55 12.47 18.71
N GLY A 5 7.22 12.50 18.90
CA GLY A 5 6.39 11.29 19.04
C GLY A 5 5.96 10.65 17.71
N ALA A 6 6.16 11.34 16.57
CA ALA A 6 5.59 10.98 15.27
C ALA A 6 6.57 10.31 14.29
N GLN A 7 7.81 10.04 14.70
CA GLN A 7 8.83 9.45 13.83
C GLN A 7 9.33 8.12 14.42
N GLY A 8 8.70 7.03 13.99
CA GLY A 8 9.16 5.67 14.27
C GLY A 8 8.23 4.60 13.71
N SER A 9 8.64 3.33 13.76
CA SER A 9 7.87 2.19 13.21
C SER A 9 6.48 2.00 13.83
N ARG A 10 6.17 2.68 14.95
CA ARG A 10 4.87 2.62 15.64
C ARG A 10 3.96 3.83 15.40
N PHE A 11 4.51 4.97 14.94
CA PHE A 11 3.76 6.19 14.62
C PHE A 11 4.38 6.84 13.38
N GLY A 12 3.67 6.85 12.26
CA GLY A 12 4.12 7.45 10.99
C GLY A 12 5.03 6.57 10.11
N GLY A 13 5.71 5.56 10.65
CA GLY A 13 6.61 4.70 9.88
C GLY A 13 5.94 3.69 8.94
N ALA A 14 4.61 3.50 9.03
CA ALA A 14 3.89 2.52 8.22
C ALA A 14 3.93 2.85 6.72
N LEU A 15 4.01 4.13 6.36
CA LEU A 15 4.07 4.58 4.97
C LEU A 15 5.36 4.14 4.29
N ASP A 16 6.51 4.43 4.89
CA ASP A 16 7.83 4.06 4.36
C ASP A 16 8.02 2.53 4.30
N GLU A 17 7.60 1.81 5.34
CA GLU A 17 7.66 0.35 5.34
C GLU A 17 6.71 -0.28 4.29
N SER A 18 5.53 0.30 4.08
CA SER A 18 4.63 -0.12 2.98
C SER A 18 5.28 0.11 1.63
N ALA A 19 5.87 1.30 1.41
CA ALA A 19 6.55 1.64 0.17
C ALA A 19 7.67 0.63 -0.14
N LYS A 20 8.54 0.37 0.85
CA LYS A 20 9.63 -0.61 0.73
C LYS A 20 9.13 -2.02 0.45
N MET A 21 8.13 -2.47 1.20
CA MET A 21 7.63 -3.84 1.11
C MET A 21 6.97 -4.13 -0.24
N PHE A 22 6.04 -3.26 -0.68
CA PHE A 22 5.39 -3.40 -1.97
C PHE A 22 6.39 -3.22 -3.13
N SER A 23 7.27 -2.22 -3.07
CA SER A 23 8.29 -2.01 -4.11
C SER A 23 9.19 -3.22 -4.25
N LYS A 24 9.69 -3.78 -3.14
CA LYS A 24 10.56 -4.96 -3.18
C LYS A 24 9.87 -6.16 -3.83
N ALA A 25 8.61 -6.43 -3.49
CA ALA A 25 7.86 -7.55 -4.08
C ALA A 25 7.60 -7.33 -5.58
N PHE A 26 7.18 -6.12 -5.95
CA PHE A 26 6.90 -5.74 -7.32
C PHE A 26 8.16 -5.74 -8.20
N ASP A 27 9.27 -5.19 -7.70
CA ASP A 27 10.55 -5.12 -8.42
C ASP A 27 11.17 -6.51 -8.59
N ALA A 28 10.93 -7.41 -7.64
CA ALA A 28 11.27 -8.83 -7.76
C ALA A 28 10.32 -9.61 -8.70
N LYS A 29 9.36 -8.93 -9.35
CA LYS A 29 8.34 -9.51 -10.24
C LYS A 29 7.56 -10.66 -9.59
N GLN A 30 7.34 -10.58 -8.29
CA GLN A 30 6.51 -11.56 -7.59
C GLN A 30 5.05 -11.35 -8.00
N GLU A 31 4.32 -12.44 -8.19
CA GLU A 31 2.87 -12.35 -8.35
C GLU A 31 2.20 -11.97 -7.01
N PRO A 32 1.07 -11.23 -7.00
CA PRO A 32 0.39 -10.80 -5.77
C PRO A 32 0.10 -11.96 -4.80
N GLN A 33 -0.30 -13.12 -5.34
CA GLN A 33 -0.59 -14.33 -4.57
C GLN A 33 0.68 -14.90 -3.92
N GLU A 34 1.81 -14.87 -4.62
CA GLU A 34 3.10 -15.34 -4.11
C GLU A 34 3.58 -14.42 -2.99
N PHE A 35 3.47 -13.11 -3.17
CA PHE A 35 3.80 -12.12 -2.15
C PHE A 35 2.96 -12.31 -0.87
N VAL A 36 1.64 -12.46 -0.98
CA VAL A 36 0.78 -12.71 0.19
C VAL A 36 1.15 -14.03 0.88
N SER A 37 1.52 -15.05 0.10
CA SER A 37 1.89 -16.37 0.63
C SER A 37 3.25 -16.36 1.32
N SER A 38 4.24 -15.64 0.77
CA SER A 38 5.57 -15.51 1.38
C SER A 38 5.50 -14.76 2.71
N MET A 39 4.75 -13.65 2.78
CA MET A 39 4.56 -12.91 4.03
C MET A 39 3.89 -13.75 5.12
N ARG A 40 2.88 -14.55 4.76
CA ARG A 40 2.25 -15.50 5.67
C ARG A 40 3.23 -16.57 6.16
N LYS A 41 4.05 -17.13 5.26
CA LYS A 41 5.05 -18.17 5.59
C LYS A 41 6.13 -17.62 6.53
N GLU A 42 6.51 -16.35 6.36
CA GLU A 42 7.46 -15.65 7.23
C GLU A 42 6.84 -15.17 8.56
N GLY A 43 5.52 -15.32 8.75
CA GLY A 43 4.82 -14.82 9.93
C GLY A 43 4.77 -13.29 10.02
N LYS A 44 4.94 -12.58 8.89
CA LYS A 44 4.95 -11.12 8.82
C LYS A 44 3.59 -10.60 8.35
N LEU A 45 3.18 -9.47 8.93
CA LEU A 45 2.03 -8.71 8.45
C LEU A 45 2.44 -7.87 7.24
N ILE A 46 1.53 -7.73 6.28
CA ILE A 46 1.73 -6.86 5.12
C ILE A 46 1.48 -5.42 5.57
N MET A 47 2.52 -4.59 5.56
CA MET A 47 2.41 -3.18 5.90
C MET A 47 1.51 -2.46 4.90
N GLY A 48 0.65 -1.57 5.38
CA GLY A 48 -0.34 -0.87 4.56
C GLY A 48 -1.61 -1.67 4.28
N VAL A 49 -1.73 -2.90 4.80
CA VAL A 49 -2.93 -3.72 4.71
C VAL A 49 -3.53 -3.93 6.10
N GLY A 50 -4.84 -3.72 6.21
CA GLY A 50 -5.59 -3.88 7.44
C GLY A 50 -6.07 -2.57 8.02
N HIS A 51 -7.29 -2.61 8.55
CA HIS A 51 -7.88 -1.52 9.30
C HIS A 51 -8.66 -2.07 10.50
N ARG A 52 -8.71 -1.31 11.60
CA ARG A 52 -9.42 -1.70 12.83
C ARG A 52 -10.94 -1.68 12.69
N ILE A 53 -11.48 -0.62 12.07
CA ILE A 53 -12.94 -0.38 11.90
C ILE A 53 -13.41 -0.55 10.44
N LYS A 54 -12.69 0.02 9.48
CA LYS A 54 -13.01 0.00 8.05
C LYS A 54 -12.81 -1.38 7.42
N SER A 55 -13.56 -1.65 6.36
CA SER A 55 -13.61 -2.92 5.64
C SER A 55 -14.11 -2.72 4.22
N ILE A 56 -14.23 -3.79 3.42
CA ILE A 56 -14.85 -3.71 2.08
C ILE A 56 -16.25 -3.09 2.14
N ASN A 57 -17.04 -3.46 3.15
CA ASN A 57 -18.44 -3.03 3.29
C ASN A 57 -18.57 -1.65 3.97
N ASN A 58 -17.49 -1.14 4.57
CA ASN A 58 -17.41 0.17 5.20
C ASN A 58 -16.09 0.82 4.78
N PRO A 59 -16.01 1.38 3.56
CA PRO A 59 -14.76 1.85 2.98
C PRO A 59 -14.19 3.07 3.73
N ASP A 60 -12.86 3.21 3.67
CA ASP A 60 -12.17 4.43 4.09
C ASP A 60 -12.20 5.46 2.94
N LEU A 61 -12.95 6.54 3.12
CA LEU A 61 -13.14 7.57 2.09
C LEU A 61 -11.82 8.26 1.69
N ARG A 62 -10.81 8.29 2.58
CA ARG A 62 -9.49 8.84 2.25
C ARG A 62 -8.79 7.98 1.20
N VAL A 63 -8.90 6.66 1.34
CA VAL A 63 -8.34 5.70 0.39
C VAL A 63 -9.04 5.83 -0.95
N THR A 64 -10.37 5.96 -0.95
CA THR A 64 -11.16 6.18 -2.16
C THR A 64 -10.72 7.45 -2.90
N ALA A 65 -10.63 8.58 -2.20
CA ALA A 65 -10.24 9.85 -2.79
C ALA A 65 -8.85 9.81 -3.44
N VAL A 66 -7.86 9.18 -2.77
CA VAL A 66 -6.50 9.02 -3.32
C VAL A 66 -6.52 8.11 -4.55
N LYS A 67 -7.23 6.97 -4.50
CA LYS A 67 -7.33 6.04 -5.65
C LYS A 67 -7.92 6.73 -6.87
N GLU A 68 -9.01 7.46 -6.71
CA GLU A 68 -9.67 8.18 -7.79
C GLU A 68 -8.76 9.25 -8.41
N PHE A 69 -8.06 10.03 -7.58
CA PHE A 69 -7.11 11.03 -8.05
C PHE A 69 -5.99 10.40 -8.87
N VAL A 70 -5.35 9.34 -8.36
CA VAL A 70 -4.24 8.65 -9.02
C VAL A 70 -4.70 8.04 -10.34
N GLN A 71 -5.82 7.31 -10.35
CA GLN A 71 -6.34 6.67 -11.56
C GLN A 71 -6.72 7.67 -12.65
N LYS A 72 -7.12 8.90 -12.27
CA LYS A 72 -7.51 9.95 -13.20
C LYS A 72 -6.32 10.74 -13.75
N HIS A 73 -5.28 10.95 -12.93
CA HIS A 73 -4.24 11.95 -13.24
C HIS A 73 -2.84 11.37 -13.48
N PHE A 74 -2.54 10.17 -12.97
CA PHE A 74 -1.19 9.62 -13.12
C PHE A 74 -1.02 8.98 -14.49
N PRO A 75 0.13 9.18 -15.16
CA PRO A 75 0.40 8.53 -16.45
C PRO A 75 0.49 7.01 -16.30
N GLN A 76 1.09 6.53 -15.21
CA GLN A 76 1.19 5.12 -14.86
C GLN A 76 1.13 4.95 -13.34
N PHE A 77 0.54 3.84 -12.88
CA PHE A 77 0.44 3.49 -11.47
C PHE A 77 0.54 1.97 -11.24
N PRO A 78 1.58 1.29 -11.77
CA PRO A 78 1.67 -0.16 -11.72
C PRO A 78 1.83 -0.72 -10.29
N LEU A 79 2.50 0.01 -9.38
CA LEU A 79 2.67 -0.46 -8.02
C LEU A 79 1.35 -0.39 -7.23
N LEU A 80 0.57 0.68 -7.42
CA LEU A 80 -0.77 0.77 -6.86
C LEU A 80 -1.67 -0.35 -7.42
N LYS A 81 -1.60 -0.67 -8.72
CA LYS A 81 -2.34 -1.81 -9.30
C LYS A 81 -1.97 -3.13 -8.63
N PHE A 82 -0.68 -3.39 -8.46
CA PHE A 82 -0.20 -4.57 -7.74
C PHE A 82 -0.76 -4.63 -6.31
N ALA A 83 -0.74 -3.51 -5.58
CA ALA A 83 -1.28 -3.44 -4.22
C ALA A 83 -2.80 -3.66 -4.15
N LEU A 84 -3.55 -3.23 -5.17
CA LEU A 84 -5.00 -3.50 -5.27
C LEU A 84 -5.29 -4.99 -5.56
N GLU A 85 -4.45 -5.68 -6.33
CA GLU A 85 -4.56 -7.14 -6.49
C GLU A 85 -4.24 -7.87 -5.18
N VAL A 86 -3.25 -7.41 -4.42
CA VAL A 86 -2.96 -7.91 -3.07
C VAL A 86 -4.18 -7.70 -2.15
N GLU A 87 -4.82 -6.52 -2.19
CA GLU A 87 -6.05 -6.23 -1.43
C GLU A 87 -7.16 -7.24 -1.73
N LYS A 88 -7.41 -7.58 -3.00
CA LYS A 88 -8.43 -8.58 -3.36
C LYS A 88 -8.16 -9.93 -2.69
N ILE A 89 -6.89 -10.35 -2.64
CA ILE A 89 -6.49 -11.63 -2.05
C ILE A 89 -6.61 -11.60 -0.52
N THR A 90 -6.20 -10.51 0.13
CA THR A 90 -6.24 -10.40 1.59
C THR A 90 -7.67 -10.24 2.10
N THR A 91 -8.48 -9.45 1.39
CA THR A 91 -9.88 -9.23 1.75
C THR A 91 -10.76 -10.47 1.57
N ALA A 92 -10.43 -11.35 0.61
CA ALA A 92 -11.04 -12.67 0.50
C ALA A 92 -10.83 -13.55 1.75
N LYS A 93 -9.77 -13.29 2.54
CA LYS A 93 -9.52 -14.00 3.82
C LYS A 93 -10.25 -13.36 4.98
N ARG A 94 -10.22 -12.03 5.08
CA ARG A 94 -10.93 -11.25 6.10
C ARG A 94 -11.31 -9.87 5.54
N PRO A 95 -12.57 -9.43 5.70
CA PRO A 95 -13.08 -8.23 5.03
C PRO A 95 -12.43 -6.91 5.49
N ASN A 96 -11.76 -6.90 6.66
CA ASN A 96 -11.06 -5.73 7.18
C ASN A 96 -9.58 -5.65 6.77
N LEU A 97 -9.06 -6.64 6.03
CA LEU A 97 -7.70 -6.63 5.46
C LEU A 97 -7.65 -5.86 4.14
N ILE A 98 -8.19 -4.64 4.15
CA ILE A 98 -8.20 -3.69 3.03
C ILE A 98 -6.86 -2.94 2.92
N LEU A 99 -6.57 -2.37 1.75
CA LEU A 99 -5.48 -1.41 1.60
C LEU A 99 -5.85 -0.13 2.35
N ASN A 100 -5.03 0.25 3.33
CA ASN A 100 -5.29 1.41 4.18
C ASN A 100 -4.71 2.71 3.58
N VAL A 101 -4.87 3.82 4.30
CA VAL A 101 -4.40 5.14 3.84
C VAL A 101 -2.87 5.21 3.69
N ASP A 102 -2.12 4.54 4.56
CA ASP A 102 -0.66 4.51 4.47
C ASP A 102 -0.22 3.71 3.23
N GLY A 103 -0.85 2.56 2.97
CA GLY A 103 -0.54 1.70 1.83
C GLY A 103 -0.86 2.36 0.49
N VAL A 104 -2.02 3.02 0.37
CA VAL A 104 -2.40 3.71 -0.88
C VAL A 104 -1.50 4.92 -1.15
N ILE A 105 -1.18 5.73 -0.12
CA ILE A 105 -0.28 6.88 -0.28
C ILE A 105 1.11 6.40 -0.63
N ALA A 106 1.65 5.39 0.08
CA ALA A 106 2.98 4.85 -0.16
C ALA A 106 3.16 4.35 -1.61
N THR A 107 2.25 3.49 -2.07
CA THR A 107 2.33 2.89 -3.42
C THR A 107 2.13 3.94 -4.52
N SER A 108 1.18 4.85 -4.31
CA SER A 108 0.97 5.98 -5.24
C SER A 108 2.18 6.92 -5.28
N PHE A 109 2.82 7.19 -4.13
CA PHE A 109 3.97 8.08 -4.09
C PHE A 109 5.18 7.47 -4.79
N VAL A 110 5.39 6.16 -4.66
CA VAL A 110 6.42 5.46 -5.43
C VAL A 110 6.12 5.52 -6.93
N ASP A 111 4.87 5.30 -7.33
CA ASP A 111 4.46 5.43 -8.74
C ASP A 111 4.68 6.85 -9.26
N LEU A 112 4.38 7.88 -8.46
CA LEU A 112 4.65 9.28 -8.80
C LEU A 112 6.14 9.51 -9.09
N LEU A 113 7.02 9.06 -8.19
CA LEU A 113 8.46 9.26 -8.35
C LEU A 113 8.98 8.51 -9.59
N ARG A 114 8.54 7.27 -9.81
CA ARG A 114 9.02 6.43 -10.93
C ARG A 114 8.47 6.82 -12.30
N HIS A 115 7.29 7.44 -12.35
CA HIS A 115 6.54 7.61 -13.60
C HIS A 115 6.12 9.05 -13.91
N SER A 116 6.43 10.03 -13.05
CA SER A 116 6.20 11.46 -13.33
C SER A 116 7.06 12.02 -14.46
N GLY A 117 8.20 11.39 -14.76
CA GLY A 117 9.21 11.93 -15.69
C GLY A 117 10.13 12.99 -15.06
N CYS A 118 10.00 13.25 -13.76
CA CYS A 118 10.80 14.24 -13.04
C CYS A 118 12.06 13.66 -12.35
N PHE A 119 12.21 12.33 -12.33
CA PHE A 119 13.29 11.64 -11.61
C PHE A 119 13.94 10.59 -12.51
N ASP A 120 15.27 10.47 -12.40
CA ASP A 120 16.05 9.44 -13.09
C ASP A 120 15.84 8.06 -12.44
N LYS A 121 16.12 7.01 -13.23
CA LYS A 121 16.03 5.61 -12.79
C LYS A 121 17.26 5.14 -12.04
#